data_AF-W1YPL0-F1
#
_entry.id   AF-W1YPL0-F1
#
_cell.length_a   1.000
_cell.length_b   1.000
_cell.length_c   1.000
_cell.angle_alpha   90.00
_cell.angle_beta   90.00
_cell.angle_gamma   90.00
#
_symmetry.space_group_name_H-M   'P 1'
#
loop_
_entity.id
_entity.type
_entity.pdbx_description
1 polymer ?
#
loop_
_entity_poly.entity_id
_entity_poly.type
_entity_poly.pdbx_seq_one_letter_code
_entity_poly.pdbx_strand_id
1 'polypeptide(L)' 'PLALFIAIGIFFINGANFTPVFPQDTYVDGSFAQAAVLLFFAYTGFEVIAIAAEDMKNPKKNLPRAIIMCMLL' A
#
# COMPACT_ATOMS: atom_id res chain seq x y z
N PRO A 1 -3.47 7.60 -12.27
CA PRO A 1 -3.48 8.71 -11.29
C PRO A 1 -2.41 8.53 -10.19
N LEU A 2 -2.33 7.34 -9.59
CA LEU A 2 -1.39 7.07 -8.50
C LEU A 2 0.08 7.14 -8.91
N ALA A 3 0.47 6.52 -10.03
CA ALA A 3 1.84 6.62 -10.54
C ALA A 3 2.28 8.07 -10.82
N LEU A 4 1.36 8.89 -11.33
CA LEU A 4 1.60 10.32 -11.56
C LEU A 4 1.77 11.07 -10.23
N PHE A 5 0.94 10.75 -9.23
CA PHE A 5 1.05 11.30 -7.90
C PHE A 5 2.39 10.94 -7.23
N ILE A 6 2.83 9.68 -7.34
CA ILE A 6 4.14 9.23 -6.83
C ILE A 6 5.26 9.99 -7.53
N ALA A 7 5.23 10.09 -8.87
CA ALA A 7 6.28 10.75 -9.64
C ALA A 7 6.43 12.24 -9.28
N ILE A 8 5.32 12.97 -9.11
CA ILE A 8 5.36 14.37 -8.71
C ILE A 8 5.72 14.50 -7.23
N GLY A 9 5.16 13.66 -6.36
CA GLY A 9 5.33 13.72 -4.91
C GLY A 9 6.78 13.55 -4.45
N ILE A 10 7.59 12.74 -5.15
CA ILE A 10 9.02 12.55 -4.84
C ILE A 10 9.79 13.88 -4.84
N PHE A 11 9.43 14.83 -5.71
CA PHE A 11 10.10 16.15 -5.75
C PHE A 11 9.77 17.06 -4.56
N PHE A 12 8.70 16.75 -3.81
CA PHE A 12 8.25 17.52 -2.65
C PHE A 12 8.59 16.87 -1.31
N ILE A 13 9.38 15.80 -1.30
CA ILE A 13 9.79 15.13 -0.06
C ILE A 13 10.76 16.04 0.72
N ASN A 14 10.36 16.44 1.93
CA ASN A 14 11.23 17.15 2.87
C ASN A 14 11.75 16.17 3.93
N GLY A 15 13.08 15.99 3.96
CA GLY A 15 13.79 15.10 4.88
C GLY A 15 13.53 15.39 6.37
N ALA A 16 13.25 16.65 6.73
CA ALA A 16 12.99 17.05 8.10
C ALA A 16 11.69 16.46 8.67
N ASN A 17 10.73 16.09 7.81
CA ASN A 17 9.46 15.49 8.24
C ASN A 17 9.62 14.05 8.75
N PHE A 18 10.76 13.39 8.48
CA PHE A 18 11.01 12.03 8.99
C PHE A 18 11.57 12.03 10.41
N THR A 19 11.87 13.19 10.99
CA THR A 19 12.38 13.33 12.36
C THR A 19 11.37 14.12 13.22
N PRO A 20 10.89 13.54 14.35
CA PRO A 20 11.28 12.24 14.89
C PRO A 20 10.47 11.09 14.27
N VAL A 21 11.15 9.96 13.96
CA VAL A 21 10.51 8.75 13.39
C VAL A 21 9.46 8.16 14.34
N PHE A 22 9.70 8.32 15.64
CA PHE A 22 8.80 7.91 16.70
C PHE A 22 8.28 9.16 17.43
N PRO A 23 6.98 9.18 17.81
CA PRO A 23 6.47 10.25 18.67
C PRO A 23 7.31 10.37 19.95
N GLN A 24 7.68 11.60 20.32
CA GLN A 24 8.48 11.90 21.53
C GLN A 24 9.88 11.26 21.55
N ASP A 25 10.46 10.90 20.40
CA ASP A 25 11.79 10.25 20.29
C ASP A 25 11.93 8.94 21.10
N THR A 26 10.80 8.36 21.52
CA THR A 26 10.78 7.21 22.42
C THR A 26 10.11 6.04 21.71
N TYR A 27 10.87 4.96 21.55
CA TYR A 27 10.30 3.70 21.08
C TYR A 27 9.49 3.06 22.21
N VAL A 28 8.21 2.81 21.95
CA VAL A 28 7.34 2.03 22.83
C VAL A 28 7.30 0.61 22.30
N ASP A 29 7.62 -0.36 23.16
CA ASP A 29 7.57 -1.78 22.79
C ASP A 29 6.19 -2.14 22.22
N GLY A 30 6.18 -2.73 21.02
CA GLY A 30 4.96 -3.13 20.32
C GLY A 30 4.30 -2.03 19.48
N SER A 31 4.75 -0.78 19.54
CA SER A 31 4.21 0.32 18.70
C SER A 31 4.30 0.03 17.21
N PHE A 32 5.40 -0.58 16.75
CA PHE A 32 5.56 -1.00 15.37
C PHE A 32 4.56 -2.08 14.96
N ALA A 33 4.31 -3.06 15.82
CA ALA A 33 3.34 -4.11 15.55
C ALA A 33 1.91 -3.55 15.43
N GLN A 34 1.54 -2.58 16.28
CA GLN A 34 0.25 -1.88 16.17
C GLN A 34 0.12 -1.12 14.85
N ALA A 35 1.16 -0.40 14.43
CA ALA A 35 1.19 0.28 13.13
C ALA A 35 1.09 -0.72 11.96
N ALA A 36 1.77 -1.86 12.04
CA ALA A 36 1.71 -2.91 11.03
C ALA A 36 0.28 -3.50 10.89
N VAL A 37 -0.41 -3.73 12.01
CA VAL A 37 -1.82 -4.21 11.99
C VAL A 37 -2.75 -3.19 11.31
N LEU A 38 -2.56 -1.90 11.57
CA LEU A 38 -3.31 -0.84 10.88
C LEU A 38 -3.03 -0.82 9.38
N LEU A 39 -1.77 -1.01 8.98
CA LEU A 39 -1.41 -1.14 7.56
C LEU A 39 -2.08 -2.36 6.92
N PHE A 40 -2.08 -3.52 7.58
CA PHE A 40 -2.80 -4.70 7.09
C PHE A 40 -4.28 -4.42 6.84
N PHE A 41 -4.93 -3.67 7.73
CA PHE A 41 -6.32 -3.26 7.53
C PHE A 41 -6.49 -2.36 6.30
N ALA A 42 -5.56 -1.42 6.07
CA ALA A 42 -5.59 -0.54 4.89
C ALA A 42 -5.43 -1.28 3.55
N TYR A 43 -4.82 -2.48 3.56
CA TYR A 43 -4.67 -3.34 2.36
C TYR A 43 -5.86 -4.29 2.14
N THR A 44 -6.92 -4.21 2.93
CA THR A 44 -8.16 -4.96 2.64
C THR A 44 -8.85 -4.38 1.40
N GLY A 45 -9.35 -5.26 0.51
CA GLY A 45 -10.05 -4.84 -0.72
C GLY A 45 -9.57 -5.52 -2.01
N PHE A 46 -8.42 -6.20 -2.00
CA PHE A 46 -7.96 -6.99 -3.16
C PHE A 46 -8.93 -8.13 -3.55
N GLU A 47 -9.77 -8.57 -2.61
CA GLU A 47 -10.82 -9.58 -2.83
C GLU A 47 -11.84 -9.18 -3.90
N VAL A 48 -12.04 -7.87 -4.10
CA VAL A 48 -12.95 -7.33 -5.13
C VAL A 48 -12.46 -7.66 -6.54
N ILE A 49 -11.14 -7.85 -6.73
CA ILE A 49 -10.54 -8.23 -8.02
C ILE A 49 -11.02 -9.63 -8.45
N ALA A 50 -11.28 -10.53 -7.50
CA ALA A 50 -11.77 -11.87 -7.79
C ALA A 50 -13.22 -11.86 -8.31
N ILE A 51 -14.05 -10.93 -7.83
CA ILE A 51 -15.42 -10.74 -8.32
C ILE A 51 -15.41 -10.29 -9.79
N ALA A 52 -14.49 -9.39 -10.15
CA ALA A 52 -14.33 -8.91 -11.52
C ALA A 52 -13.66 -9.92 -12.47
N ALA A 53 -13.32 -11.14 -12.00
CA ALA A 53 -12.63 -12.13 -12.81
C ALA A 53 -13.51 -12.72 -13.93
N GLU A 54 -14.84 -12.74 -13.75
CA GLU A 54 -15.78 -13.32 -14.71
C GLU A 54 -15.83 -12.53 -16.04
N ASP A 55 -15.63 -11.22 -15.99
CA ASP A 55 -15.58 -10.33 -17.15
C ASP A 55 -14.17 -10.19 -17.76
N MET A 56 -13.17 -10.85 -17.17
CA MET A 56 -11.78 -10.68 -17.54
C MET A 56 -11.42 -11.58 -18.73
N LYS A 57 -10.87 -10.99 -19.80
CA LYS A 57 -10.34 -11.76 -20.93
C LYS A 57 -9.17 -12.64 -20.46
N ASN A 58 -9.27 -13.97 -20.58
CA ASN A 58 -8.29 -14.95 -20.07
C ASN A 58 -7.96 -14.80 -18.55
N PRO A 59 -8.92 -15.10 -17.67
CA PRO A 59 -8.80 -14.84 -16.24
C PRO A 59 -7.69 -15.66 -15.59
N LYS A 60 -7.41 -16.90 -16.08
CA LYS A 60 -6.34 -17.77 -15.57
C LYS A 60 -4.97 -17.09 -15.53
N LYS A 61 -4.70 -16.17 -16.47
CA LYS A 61 -3.42 -15.44 -16.57
C LYS A 61 -3.52 -14.02 -16.04
N ASN A 62 -4.65 -13.36 -16.23
CA ASN A 62 -4.80 -11.95 -15.92
C ASN A 62 -5.17 -11.69 -14.46
N LEU A 63 -5.91 -12.60 -13.81
CA LEU A 63 -6.27 -12.47 -12.41
C LEU A 63 -5.04 -12.49 -11.48
N PRO A 64 -4.08 -13.43 -11.58
CA PRO A 64 -2.87 -13.39 -10.75
C PRO A 64 -2.04 -12.12 -10.97
N ARG A 65 -1.98 -11.62 -12.20
CA ARG A 65 -1.25 -10.39 -12.54
C ARG A 65 -1.91 -9.14 -11.98
N ALA A 66 -3.23 -9.08 -12.01
CA ALA A 66 -4.00 -7.97 -11.46
C ALA A 66 -3.82 -7.89 -9.94
N ILE A 67 -3.85 -9.03 -9.24
CA ILE A 67 -3.59 -9.09 -7.79
C ILE A 67 -2.19 -8.55 -7.46
N ILE A 68 -1.16 -9.04 -8.17
CA ILE A 68 0.22 -8.58 -7.95
C ILE A 68 0.37 -7.09 -8.27
N MET A 69 -0.20 -6.61 -9.38
CA MET A 69 -0.14 -5.18 -9.72
C MET A 69 -0.85 -4.32 -8.67
N CYS A 70 -1.99 -4.74 -8.14
CA CYS A 70 -2.72 -3.99 -7.10
C CYS A 70 -1.97 -3.95 -5.76
N MET A 71 -1.12 -4.93 -5.46
CA MET A 71 -0.29 -4.91 -4.25
C MET A 71 0.95 -4.02 -4.41
N LEU A 72 1.45 -3.85 -5.64
CA LEU A 72 2.64 -3.07 -5.95
C LEU A 72 2.35 -1.60 -6.25
N LEU A 73 1.19 -1.30 -6.84
CA LEU A 73 0.71 0.03 -7.18
C LEU A 73 -0.47 0.39 -6.29
#